data_AF-A0A356W8L1-F1
#
_entry.id   AF-A0A356W8L1-F1
#
_cell.length_a   1.000
_cell.length_b   1.000
_cell.length_c   1.000
_cell.angle_alpha   90.00
_cell.angle_beta   90.00
_cell.angle_gamma   90.00
#
_symmetry.space_group_name_H-M   'P 1'
#
loop_
_entity.id
_entity.type
_entity.pdbx_description
1 polymer ?
#
loop_
_entity_poly.entity_id
_entity_poly.type
_entity_poly.pdbx_seq_one_letter_code
_entity_poly.pdbx_strand_id
1 'polypeptide(L)'
;MRLFSVILLALFASLSTAAPANAKVIRDVIYNDAPGLDPGDVRADVYLPENPDGAPMILMMHGGAWTFGNKQSGLGMFQARYFTSEGFIFISVNYRLAPANPFPA
;
A
#
# COMPACT_ATOMS: atom_id res chain seq x y z
N MET A 1 18.57 -25.45 41.63
CA MET A 1 17.75 -25.62 40.41
C MET A 1 16.63 -24.57 40.30
N ARG A 2 16.90 -23.29 40.57
CA ARG A 2 15.90 -22.20 40.52
C ARG A 2 16.43 -20.94 39.81
N LEU A 3 17.32 -21.12 38.83
CA LEU A 3 17.94 -20.00 38.11
C LEU A 3 17.82 -20.08 36.58
N PHE A 4 17.16 -21.10 36.02
CA PHE A 4 16.95 -21.22 34.57
C PHE A 4 15.60 -20.68 34.07
N SER A 5 14.69 -20.26 34.96
CA SER A 5 13.32 -19.86 34.57
C SER A 5 13.12 -18.35 34.32
N VAL A 6 14.12 -17.50 34.58
CA VAL A 6 13.96 -16.04 34.44
C VAL A 6 14.47 -15.53 33.09
N ILE A 7 15.40 -16.24 32.44
CA ILE A 7 16.00 -15.79 31.16
C ILE A 7 15.08 -16.06 29.97
N LEU A 8 14.18 -17.04 30.05
CA LEU A 8 13.25 -17.38 28.96
C LEU A 8 12.06 -16.41 28.84
N LEU A 9 11.80 -15.58 29.86
CA LEU A 9 10.71 -14.59 29.84
C LEU A 9 11.14 -13.24 29.24
N ALA A 10 12.45 -12.94 29.21
CA ALA A 10 12.97 -11.70 28.66
C ALA A 10 13.14 -11.71 27.14
N LEU A 11 13.23 -12.89 26.51
CA LEU A 11 13.41 -13.01 25.06
C LEU A 11 12.12 -12.83 24.25
N PHE A 12 10.95 -12.84 24.90
CA PHE A 12 9.65 -12.59 24.25
C PHE A 12 9.14 -11.15 24.44
N ALA A 13 9.82 -10.34 25.26
CA ALA A 13 9.38 -8.98 25.59
C ALA A 13 9.79 -7.91 24.56
N SER A 14 10.34 -8.32 23.42
CA SER A 14 10.68 -7.41 22.31
C SER A 14 9.99 -7.80 21.00
N LEU A 15 8.78 -8.37 21.06
CA LEU A 15 7.80 -8.04 20.03
C LEU A 15 7.29 -6.66 20.38
N SER A 16 7.93 -5.64 19.80
CA SER A 16 7.33 -4.31 19.76
C SER A 16 5.97 -4.47 19.09
N THR A 17 4.90 -4.50 19.88
CA THR A 17 3.55 -4.23 19.38
C THR A 17 3.51 -2.73 19.12
N ALA A 18 4.29 -2.26 18.15
CA ALA A 18 4.00 -0.99 17.53
C ALA A 18 2.62 -1.19 16.91
N ALA A 19 1.60 -0.67 17.60
CA ALA A 19 0.28 -0.51 17.01
C ALA A 19 0.51 0.12 15.63
N PRO A 20 -0.10 -0.40 14.55
CA PRO A 20 0.21 0.11 13.23
C PRO A 20 -0.09 1.61 13.26
N ALA A 21 0.96 2.44 13.22
CA ALA A 21 0.81 3.84 12.99
C ALA A 21 -0.02 3.92 11.71
N ASN A 22 -1.15 4.65 11.75
CA ASN A 22 -1.94 4.86 10.55
C ASN A 22 -0.99 5.39 9.48
N ALA A 23 -0.66 4.54 8.50
CA ALA A 23 0.33 4.86 7.49
C ALA A 23 -0.04 6.22 6.90
N LYS A 24 0.91 7.14 6.83
CA LYS A 24 0.65 8.44 6.20
C LYS A 24 0.27 8.16 4.76
N VAL A 25 -0.91 8.61 4.34
CA VAL A 25 -1.39 8.42 2.97
C VAL A 25 -1.38 9.75 2.24
N ILE A 26 -0.68 9.81 1.11
CA ILE A 26 -0.79 10.89 0.14
C ILE A 26 -1.83 10.44 -0.88
N ARG A 27 -2.98 11.10 -0.89
CA ARG A 27 -4.12 10.73 -1.73
C ARG A 27 -4.08 11.45 -3.07
N ASP A 28 -4.64 10.80 -4.08
CA ASP A 28 -4.98 11.40 -5.37
C ASP A 28 -3.79 12.06 -6.09
N VAL A 29 -2.61 11.44 -6.01
CA VAL A 29 -1.42 11.84 -6.75
C VAL A 29 -1.65 11.57 -8.23
N ILE A 30 -1.61 12.60 -9.06
CA ILE A 30 -1.65 12.46 -10.52
C ILE A 30 -0.27 11.97 -10.99
N TYR A 31 -0.21 10.78 -11.61
CA TYR A 31 1.05 10.19 -12.06
C TYR A 31 1.29 10.32 -13.59
N ASN A 32 0.31 10.86 -14.32
CA ASN A 32 0.41 11.12 -15.77
C ASN A 32 -0.44 12.34 -16.13
N ASP A 33 0.12 13.25 -16.91
CA ASP A 33 -0.49 14.52 -17.34
C ASP A 33 -0.63 14.62 -18.87
N ALA A 34 -0.53 13.50 -19.59
CA ALA A 34 -0.67 13.51 -21.04
C ALA A 34 -2.04 14.07 -21.49
N PRO A 35 -2.08 14.84 -22.60
CA PRO A 35 -3.32 15.41 -23.09
C PRO A 35 -4.40 14.35 -23.37
N GLY A 36 -5.64 14.65 -22.98
CA GLY A 36 -6.80 13.79 -23.25
C GLY A 36 -7.06 12.71 -22.19
N LEU A 37 -6.29 12.66 -21.11
CA LEU A 37 -6.55 11.76 -19.99
C LEU A 37 -7.55 12.37 -18.99
N ASP A 38 -8.49 11.56 -18.50
CA ASP A 38 -9.29 11.93 -17.34
C ASP A 38 -8.39 11.89 -16.09
N PRO A 39 -8.27 12.99 -15.31
CA PRO A 39 -7.48 13.00 -14.09
C PRO A 39 -7.89 11.95 -13.07
N GLY A 40 -9.12 11.41 -13.13
CA GLY A 40 -9.58 10.30 -12.30
C GLY A 40 -8.91 8.97 -12.64
N ASP A 41 -8.59 8.72 -13.91
CA ASP A 41 -8.02 7.46 -14.39
C ASP A 41 -6.52 7.32 -14.09
N VAL A 42 -5.87 8.43 -13.74
CA VAL A 42 -4.41 8.53 -13.55
C VAL A 42 -4.03 8.96 -12.13
N ARG A 43 -4.82 8.54 -11.15
CA ARG A 43 -4.57 8.81 -9.73
C ARG A 43 -3.90 7.63 -9.03
N ALA A 44 -3.03 7.95 -8.09
CA ALA A 44 -2.45 7.03 -7.15
C ALA A 44 -2.71 7.46 -5.70
N ASP A 45 -2.84 6.50 -4.80
CA ASP A 45 -2.72 6.71 -3.36
C ASP A 45 -1.37 6.10 -2.92
N VAL A 46 -0.52 6.91 -2.27
CA VAL A 46 0.80 6.51 -1.78
C VAL A 46 0.73 6.37 -0.26
N TYR A 47 0.93 5.14 0.21
CA TYR A 47 0.93 4.79 1.63
C TYR A 47 2.38 4.65 2.09
N LEU A 48 2.75 5.45 3.09
CA LEU A 48 4.13 5.55 3.57
C LEU A 48 4.32 4.74 4.87
N PRO A 49 5.42 3.97 4.99
CA PRO A 49 5.83 3.41 6.26
C PRO A 49 6.32 4.52 7.20
N GLU A 50 6.60 4.17 8.45
CA GLU A 50 7.12 5.13 9.45
C GLU A 50 8.42 5.82 9.00
N ASN A 51 9.32 5.06 8.36
CA ASN A 51 10.58 5.54 7.80
C ASN A 51 10.60 5.34 6.27
N PRO A 52 10.14 6.32 5.47
CA PRO A 52 10.00 6.16 4.02
C PRO A 52 11.31 6.34 3.24
N ASP A 53 12.33 6.98 3.81
CA ASP A 53 13.57 7.30 3.10
C ASP A 53 14.35 6.01 2.75
N GLY A 54 14.54 5.76 1.46
CA GLY A 54 15.23 4.55 0.96
C GLY A 54 14.40 3.26 1.05
N ALA A 55 13.12 3.34 1.42
CA ALA A 55 12.25 2.19 1.51
C ALA A 55 11.95 1.56 0.13
N PRO A 56 11.86 0.21 0.02
CA PRO A 56 11.41 -0.45 -1.19
C PRO A 56 9.94 -0.12 -1.49
N MET A 57 9.57 -0.20 -2.77
CA MET A 57 8.24 0.21 -3.24
C MET A 57 7.47 -0.96 -3.85
N ILE A 58 6.17 -1.00 -3.60
CA ILE A 58 5.21 -1.93 -4.23
C ILE A 58 4.18 -1.10 -5.01
N LEU A 59 4.00 -1.43 -6.29
CA LEU A 59 2.93 -0.89 -7.12
C LEU A 59 1.80 -1.92 -7.20
N MET A 60 0.60 -1.53 -6.78
CA MET A 60 -0.60 -2.34 -6.80
C MET A 60 -1.57 -1.81 -7.86
N MET A 61 -1.96 -2.71 -8.77
CA MET A 61 -3.05 -2.51 -9.71
C MET A 61 -4.24 -3.34 -9.23
N HIS A 62 -5.40 -2.71 -9.06
CA HIS A 62 -6.60 -3.43 -8.64
C HIS A 62 -7.06 -4.44 -9.71
N GLY A 63 -7.76 -5.49 -9.27
CA GLY A 63 -8.47 -6.40 -10.16
C GLY A 63 -9.77 -5.79 -10.70
N GLY A 64 -10.67 -6.63 -11.22
CA GLY A 64 -11.96 -6.19 -11.76
C GLY A 64 -12.08 -6.34 -13.28
N ALA A 65 -11.37 -7.31 -13.84
CA ALA A 65 -11.43 -7.68 -15.27
C ALA A 65 -11.29 -6.48 -16.22
N TRP A 66 -10.50 -5.48 -15.83
CA TRP A 66 -10.30 -4.20 -16.53
C TRP A 66 -11.55 -3.34 -16.73
N THR A 67 -12.70 -3.74 -16.20
CA THR A 67 -14.00 -3.08 -16.47
C THR A 67 -14.57 -2.37 -15.26
N PHE A 68 -14.05 -2.64 -14.05
CA PHE A 68 -14.47 -1.96 -12.82
C PHE A 68 -13.36 -1.95 -11.77
N GLY A 69 -13.58 -1.16 -10.71
CA GLY A 69 -12.68 -1.03 -9.57
C GLY A 69 -11.99 0.33 -9.51
N ASN A 70 -11.18 0.52 -8.47
CA ASN A 70 -10.34 1.69 -8.27
C ASN A 70 -9.23 1.38 -7.26
N LYS A 71 -8.33 2.35 -7.06
CA LYS A 71 -7.21 2.34 -6.11
C LYS A 71 -7.59 2.10 -4.63
N GLN A 72 -8.87 2.14 -4.28
CA GLN A 72 -9.37 1.87 -2.92
C GLN A 72 -10.09 0.53 -2.81
N SER A 73 -9.78 -0.42 -3.71
CA SER A 73 -10.27 -1.80 -3.59
C SER A 73 -9.95 -2.40 -2.22
N GLY A 74 -10.88 -3.16 -1.65
CA GLY A 74 -10.76 -3.71 -0.29
C GLY A 74 -9.48 -4.52 -0.08
N LEU A 75 -9.13 -5.39 -1.03
CA LEU A 75 -7.89 -6.19 -0.97
C LEU A 75 -6.64 -5.29 -0.97
N GLY A 76 -6.62 -4.25 -1.81
CA GLY A 76 -5.52 -3.28 -1.85
C GLY A 76 -5.32 -2.54 -0.53
N MET A 77 -6.40 -2.20 0.18
CA MET A 77 -6.30 -1.57 1.50
C MET A 77 -5.72 -2.50 2.57
N PHE A 78 -6.08 -3.79 2.55
CA PHE A 78 -5.46 -4.77 3.45
C PHE A 78 -3.97 -4.95 3.16
N GLN A 79 -3.59 -5.03 1.89
CA GLN A 79 -2.20 -5.11 1.45
C GLN A 79 -1.41 -3.85 1.83
N ALA A 80 -1.98 -2.66 1.62
CA ALA A 80 -1.34 -1.40 1.99
C ALA A 80 -0.97 -1.37 3.47
N ARG A 81 -1.91 -1.76 4.35
CA ARG A 81 -1.64 -1.84 5.80
C ARG A 81 -0.53 -2.81 6.16
N TYR A 82 -0.51 -3.99 5.54
CA TYR A 82 0.52 -4.99 5.80
C TYR A 82 1.90 -4.53 5.29
N PHE A 83 2.00 -4.13 4.02
CA PHE A 83 3.29 -3.78 3.45
C PHE A 83 3.89 -2.51 4.05
N THR A 84 3.07 -1.53 4.44
CA THR A 84 3.58 -0.36 5.17
C THR A 84 4.06 -0.70 6.58
N SER A 85 3.47 -1.70 7.26
CA SER A 85 4.02 -2.18 8.54
C SER A 85 5.35 -2.93 8.38
N GLU A 86 5.56 -3.55 7.22
CA GLU A 86 6.83 -4.21 6.87
C GLU A 86 7.88 -3.24 6.29
N GLY A 87 7.63 -1.93 6.30
CA GLY A 87 8.59 -0.92 5.86
C GLY A 87 8.61 -0.64 4.36
N PHE A 88 7.59 -1.07 3.60
CA PHE A 88 7.46 -0.76 2.18
C PHE A 88 6.61 0.51 1.96
N ILE A 89 6.97 1.28 0.95
CA ILE A 89 6.05 2.24 0.34
C ILE A 89 5.08 1.45 -0.53
N PHE A 90 3.79 1.60 -0.29
CA PHE A 90 2.76 0.94 -1.09
C PHE A 90 2.02 1.98 -1.93
N ILE A 91 1.96 1.76 -3.25
CA ILE A 91 1.29 2.65 -4.19
C ILE A 91 0.14 1.90 -4.84
N SER A 92 -1.08 2.39 -4.64
CA SER A 92 -2.27 1.85 -5.30
C SER A 92 -2.73 2.79 -6.40
N VAL A 93 -2.88 2.31 -7.63
CA VAL A 93 -3.19 3.15 -8.80
C VAL A 93 -4.56 2.85 -9.39
N ASN A 94 -5.23 3.90 -9.87
CA ASN A 94 -6.27 3.78 -10.88
C ASN A 94 -5.62 3.49 -12.22
N TYR A 95 -6.42 2.94 -13.14
CA TYR A 95 -6.09 2.82 -14.55
C TYR A 95 -7.38 2.93 -15.35
N ARG A 96 -7.24 3.28 -16.64
CA ARG A 96 -8.38 3.41 -17.57
C ARG A 96 -9.12 2.08 -17.73
N LEU A 97 -10.45 2.13 -17.60
CA LEU A 97 -11.30 0.95 -17.68
C LEU A 97 -11.89 0.74 -19.08
N ALA A 98 -11.97 -0.53 -19.48
CA ALA A 98 -12.74 -0.99 -20.62
C ALA A 98 -14.26 -1.01 -20.28
N PRO A 99 -15.15 -0.92 -21.27
CA PRO A 99 -14.88 -0.77 -22.71
C PRO A 99 -14.61 0.68 -23.13
N ALA A 100 -14.75 1.66 -22.24
CA ALA A 100 -14.55 3.07 -22.56
C ALA A 100 -13.14 3.36 -23.09
N ASN A 101 -12.15 2.63 -22.59
CA ASN A 101 -10.77 2.68 -23.04
C ASN A 101 -10.31 1.25 -23.40
N PRO A 102 -10.44 0.82 -24.67
CA PRO A 102 -10.05 -0.52 -25.10
C PRO A 102 -8.53 -0.67 -25.15
N PHE A 103 -8.04 -1.91 -25.01
CA PHE A 103 -6.61 -2.21 -25.15
C PHE A 103 -6.08 -1.82 -26.54
N PRO A 104 -4.83 -1.31 -26.66
CA PRO A 104 -3.96 -0.84 -25.59
C PRO A 104 -4.36 0.59 -25.20
N ALA A 105 -5.00 0.73 -24.04
CA ALA A 105 -5.40 2.03 -23.52
C ALA A 105 -4.19 2.72 -22.93
#